data_AF-A0A369PPD4-F1
#
_entry.id   AF-A0A369PPD4-F1
#
_cell.length_a   1.000
_cell.length_b   1.000
_cell.length_c   1.000
_cell.angle_alpha   90.00
_cell.angle_beta   90.00
_cell.angle_gamma   90.00
#
_symmetry.space_group_name_H-M   'P 1'
#
loop_
_entity.id
_entity.type
_entity.pdbx_description
1 polymer ?
#
loop_
_entity_poly.entity_id
_entity_poly.type
_entity_poly.pdbx_seq_one_letter_code
_entity_poly.pdbx_strand_id
1 'polypeptide(L)'
;METEKIPYQKIIIQTLLKVLLMIAIIFTLNSWSSIKQSLSGNVPPLSYWLDHSFKLSNIILILGFGGYFYYKDLTDQKELINKQRELSEKHEKWEQDE
;
A
#
# COMPACT_ATOMS: atom_id res chain seq x y z
N MET A 1 -9.58 22.21 -21.28
CA MET A 1 -8.64 21.17 -20.84
C MET A 1 -8.55 21.21 -19.33
N GLU A 2 -9.29 20.34 -18.64
CA GLU A 2 -9.08 20.17 -17.20
C GLU A 2 -7.69 19.55 -17.01
N THR A 3 -6.83 20.18 -16.23
CA THR A 3 -5.56 19.57 -15.85
C THR A 3 -5.90 18.32 -15.04
N GLU A 4 -5.73 17.13 -15.61
CA GLU A 4 -5.87 15.87 -14.86
C GLU A 4 -4.84 15.87 -13.72
N LYS A 5 -5.32 16.19 -12.52
CA LYS A 5 -4.49 16.34 -11.32
C LYS A 5 -4.27 14.97 -10.70
N ILE A 6 -3.03 14.70 -10.32
CA ILE A 6 -2.66 13.51 -9.56
C ILE A 6 -3.45 13.52 -8.22
N PRO A 7 -4.27 12.51 -7.91
CA PRO A 7 -5.04 12.45 -6.68
C PRO A 7 -4.18 11.96 -5.51
N TYR A 8 -3.28 12.83 -5.02
CA TYR A 8 -2.35 12.52 -3.93
C TYR A 8 -3.01 11.96 -2.67
N GLN A 9 -4.20 12.44 -2.30
CA GLN A 9 -4.97 11.92 -1.16
C GLN A 9 -5.29 10.42 -1.31
N LYS A 10 -5.72 10.01 -2.52
CA LYS A 10 -6.04 8.63 -2.83
C LYS A 10 -4.79 7.75 -2.76
N ILE A 11 -3.66 8.25 -3.25
CA ILE A 11 -2.36 7.57 -3.20
C ILE A 11 -1.93 7.33 -1.74
N ILE A 12 -2.02 8.36 -0.90
CA ILE A 12 -1.65 8.26 0.51
C ILE A 12 -2.51 7.21 1.23
N ILE A 13 -3.83 7.20 0.99
CA ILE A 13 -4.74 6.21 1.59
C ILE A 13 -4.42 4.79 1.12
N GLN A 14 -4.19 4.59 -0.18
CA GLN A 14 -3.83 3.29 -0.74
C GLN A 14 -2.49 2.78 -0.19
N THR A 15 -1.50 3.67 -0.11
CA THR A 15 -0.19 3.35 0.48
C THR A 15 -0.35 2.94 1.94
N LEU A 16 -1.13 3.70 2.72
CA LEU A 16 -1.38 3.40 4.13
C LEU A 16 -2.06 2.04 4.31
N LEU A 17 -3.07 1.72 3.49
CA LEU A 17 -3.73 0.41 3.52
C LEU A 17 -2.76 -0.74 3.20
N LYS A 18 -1.90 -0.58 2.18
CA LYS A 18 -0.87 -1.58 1.83
C LYS A 18 0.13 -1.77 2.98
N VAL A 19 0.55 -0.68 3.63
CA VAL A 19 1.45 -0.72 4.78
C VAL A 19 0.78 -1.43 5.97
N LEU A 20 -0.48 -1.11 6.27
CA LEU A 20 -1.24 -1.78 7.34
C LEU A 20 -1.39 -3.28 7.07
N LEU A 21 -1.68 -3.67 5.83
CA LEU A 21 -1.75 -5.08 5.42
C LEU A 21 -0.40 -5.79 5.67
N MET A 22 0.70 -5.16 5.28
CA MET A 22 2.03 -5.72 5.48
C MET A 22 2.38 -5.85 6.97
N ILE A 23 2.03 -4.85 7.79
CA ILE A 23 2.18 -4.92 9.25
C ILE A 23 1.39 -6.12 9.79
N ALA A 24 0.15 -6.31 9.36
CA ALA A 24 -0.68 -7.44 9.77
C ALA A 24 -0.07 -8.79 9.36
N ILE A 25 0.50 -8.90 8.16
CA ILE A 25 1.20 -10.10 7.69
C ILE A 25 2.43 -10.39 8.55
N ILE A 26 3.31 -9.40 8.75
CA ILE A 26 4.53 -9.54 9.55
C ILE A 26 4.18 -9.93 10.99
N PHE A 27 3.17 -9.29 11.58
CA PHE A 27 2.67 -9.62 12.91
C PHE A 27 2.18 -11.06 12.98
N THR A 28 1.37 -11.50 12.01
CA THR A 28 0.82 -12.85 11.98
C THR A 28 1.93 -13.91 11.85
N LEU A 29 2.93 -13.67 11.02
CA LEU A 29 4.06 -14.59 10.84
C LEU A 29 4.95 -14.65 12.09
N ASN A 30 5.33 -13.49 12.64
CA ASN A 30 6.22 -13.44 13.81
C ASN A 30 5.56 -13.98 15.07
N SER A 31 4.25 -13.75 15.21
CA SER A 31 3.49 -14.15 16.39
C SER A 31 2.69 -15.43 16.19
N TRP A 32 2.95 -16.20 15.13
CA TRP A 32 2.22 -17.43 14.81
C TRP A 32 2.21 -18.44 15.95
N SER A 33 3.33 -18.58 16.68
CA SER A 33 3.42 -19.45 17.86
C SER A 33 2.47 -18.98 18.97
N SER A 34 2.46 -17.68 19.24
CA SER A 34 1.59 -17.04 20.23
C SER A 34 0.11 -17.11 19.84
N ILE A 35 -0.19 -16.96 18.55
CA ILE A 35 -1.54 -17.15 18.01
C ILE A 35 -2.02 -18.59 18.27
N LYS A 36 -1.19 -19.59 17.97
CA LYS A 36 -1.52 -21.00 18.25
C LYS A 36 -1.71 -21.29 19.74
N GLN A 37 -0.87 -20.71 20.60
CA GLN A 37 -1.02 -20.84 22.05
C GLN A 37 -2.32 -20.21 22.55
N SER A 38 -2.68 -19.02 22.02
CA SER A 38 -3.92 -18.34 22.37
C SER A 38 -5.17 -19.12 21.96
N LEU A 39 -5.14 -19.81 20.81
CA LEU A 39 -6.23 -20.70 20.37
C LEU A 39 -6.38 -21.95 21.25
N SER A 40 -5.31 -22.33 21.96
CA SER A 40 -5.31 -23.44 22.91
C SER A 40 -5.69 -22.99 24.34
N GLY A 41 -6.17 -21.75 24.51
CA GLY A 41 -6.62 -21.18 25.78
C GLY A 41 -5.51 -20.53 26.62
N ASN A 42 -4.26 -20.54 26.15
CA ASN A 42 -3.13 -19.92 26.86
C ASN A 42 -2.70 -18.63 26.13
N VAL A 43 -3.39 -17.53 26.44
CA VAL A 43 -3.17 -16.23 25.79
C VAL A 43 -1.94 -15.54 26.43
N PRO A 44 -0.85 -15.30 25.67
CA PRO A 44 0.30 -14.58 26.21
C PRO A 44 -0.07 -13.14 26.57
N PRO A 45 0.58 -12.53 27.59
CA PRO A 45 0.31 -11.16 27.99
C PRO A 45 0.64 -10.17 26.87
N LEU A 46 -0.06 -9.03 26.81
CA LEU A 46 0.09 -8.04 25.73
C LEU A 46 1.53 -7.51 25.58
N SER A 47 2.28 -7.40 26.67
CA SER A 47 3.71 -7.04 26.65
C SER A 47 4.54 -8.02 25.83
N TYR A 48 4.23 -9.32 25.88
CA TYR A 48 4.90 -10.34 25.07
C TYR A 48 4.63 -10.13 23.58
N TRP A 49 3.38 -9.82 23.21
CA TRP A 49 3.01 -9.57 21.82
C TRP A 49 3.72 -8.35 21.24
N LEU A 50 3.83 -7.27 22.02
CA LEU A 50 4.54 -6.06 21.59
C LEU A 50 6.04 -6.34 21.39
N ASP A 51 6.69 -6.96 22.36
CA ASP A 51 8.14 -7.23 22.32
C ASP A 51 8.51 -8.22 21.20
N HIS A 52 7.66 -9.22 20.95
CA HIS A 52 7.92 -10.21 19.91
C HIS A 52 7.59 -9.73 18.49
N SER A 53 6.60 -8.85 18.33
CA SER A 53 6.13 -8.41 17.02
C SER A 53 6.88 -7.19 16.48
N PHE A 54 7.28 -6.26 17.36
CA PHE A 54 7.91 -4.99 16.98
C PHE A 54 9.44 -5.06 17.03
N LYS A 55 10.03 -5.94 16.21
CA LYS A 55 11.48 -5.92 15.99
C LYS A 55 11.87 -4.72 15.12
N LEU A 56 12.97 -4.04 15.46
CA LEU A 56 13.50 -2.90 14.70
C LEU A 56 13.73 -3.24 13.21
N SER A 57 14.10 -4.48 12.91
CA SER A 57 14.21 -5.00 11.54
C SER A 57 12.91 -4.89 10.73
N ASN A 58 11.77 -5.14 11.37
CA ASN A 58 10.46 -5.04 10.73
C ASN A 58 10.11 -3.58 10.44
N ILE A 59 10.53 -2.65 11.29
CA ILE A 59 10.30 -1.21 11.10
C ILE A 59 11.04 -0.72 9.84
N ILE A 60 12.28 -1.14 9.64
CA ILE A 60 13.06 -0.80 8.43
C ILE A 60 12.38 -1.35 7.18
N LEU A 61 11.90 -2.60 7.22
CA LEU A 61 11.12 -3.19 6.12
C LEU A 61 9.83 -2.41 5.86
N ILE A 62 9.11 -2.03 6.91
CA ILE A 62 7.86 -1.26 6.81
C ILE A 62 8.09 0.09 6.14
N LEU A 63 9.15 0.80 6.54
CA LEU A 63 9.50 2.09 5.94
C LEU A 63 9.98 1.93 4.49
N GLY A 64 10.84 0.95 4.21
CA GLY A 64 11.34 0.68 2.86
C GLY A 64 10.23 0.33 1.88
N PHE A 65 9.37 -0.62 2.24
CA PHE A 65 8.21 -1.00 1.43
C PHE A 65 7.15 0.10 1.36
N GLY A 66 6.94 0.86 2.45
CA GLY A 66 6.02 2.00 2.44
C GLY A 66 6.44 3.09 1.46
N GLY A 67 7.72 3.47 1.47
CA GLY A 67 8.27 4.40 0.48
C GLY A 67 8.21 3.86 -0.95
N TYR A 68 8.51 2.56 -1.13
CA TYR A 68 8.39 1.89 -2.42
C TYR A 68 6.96 1.91 -2.96
N PHE A 69 5.96 1.54 -2.16
CA PHE A 69 4.56 1.54 -2.58
C PHE A 69 4.05 2.94 -2.92
N TYR A 70 4.43 3.94 -2.14
CA TYR A 70 4.09 5.33 -2.43
C TYR A 70 4.65 5.80 -3.78
N TYR A 71 5.95 5.56 -4.00
CA TYR A 71 6.62 5.95 -5.24
C TYR A 71 6.05 5.22 -6.46
N LYS A 72 5.79 3.92 -6.31
CA LYS A 72 5.17 3.10 -7.35
C LYS A 72 3.76 3.61 -7.70
N ASP A 73 2.91 3.84 -6.71
CA ASP A 73 1.54 4.33 -6.94
C ASP A 73 1.52 5.72 -7.60
N LEU A 74 2.47 6.59 -7.26
CA LEU A 74 2.66 7.87 -7.95
C LEU A 74 3.03 7.68 -9.42
N THR A 75 3.95 6.76 -9.69
CA THR A 75 4.44 6.49 -11.04
C THR A 75 3.35 5.87 -11.91
N ASP A 76 2.66 4.86 -11.39
CA ASP A 76 1.57 4.17 -12.08
C ASP A 76 0.42 5.15 -12.40
N GLN A 77 0.07 6.07 -11.48
CA GLN A 77 -0.96 7.07 -11.75
C GLN A 77 -0.55 8.13 -12.78
N LYS A 78 0.73 8.54 -12.80
CA LYS A 78 1.24 9.42 -13.87
C LYS A 78 1.12 8.75 -15.24
N GLU A 79 1.43 7.46 -15.31
CA GLU A 79 1.33 6.70 -16.56
C GLU A 79 -0.14 6.57 -17.02
N LEU A 80 -1.07 6.31 -16.09
CA LEU A 80 -2.49 6.24 -16.38
C LEU A 80 -3.06 7.56 -16.93
N ILE A 81 -2.69 8.68 -16.31
CA ILE A 81 -3.09 10.02 -16.75
C ILE A 81 -2.56 10.30 -18.17
N ASN A 82 -1.30 9.96 -18.45
CA ASN A 82 -0.74 10.15 -19.78
C ASN A 82 -1.44 9.29 -20.84
N LYS A 83 -1.74 8.03 -20.52
CA LYS A 83 -2.49 7.14 -21.42
C LYS A 83 -3.93 7.64 -21.67
N GLN A 84 -4.60 8.17 -20.65
CA GLN A 84 -5.93 8.76 -20.82
C GLN A 84 -5.89 9.99 -21.73
N ARG A 85 -4.88 10.85 -21.57
CA ARG A 85 -4.68 12.02 -22.45
C ARG A 85 -4.47 11.59 -23.92
N GLU A 86 -3.59 10.63 -24.18
CA GLU A 86 -3.33 10.13 -25.54
C GLU A 86 -4.59 9.53 -26.18
N LEU A 87 -5.39 8.80 -25.40
CA LEU A 87 -6.68 8.25 -25.86
C LEU A 87 -7.70 9.35 -26.18
N SER A 88 -7.80 10.37 -25.34
CA SER A 88 -8.70 11.52 -25.56
C SER A 88 -8.31 12.29 -26.82
N GLU A 89 -7.03 12.60 -27.01
CA GLU A 89 -6.53 13.30 -28.21
C GLU A 89 -6.78 12.49 -29.48
N LYS A 90 -6.65 11.16 -29.40
CA LYS A 90 -6.95 10.27 -30.53
C LYS A 90 -8.44 10.24 -30.86
N HIS A 91 -9.30 10.27 -29.85
CA HIS A 91 -10.76 10.27 -30.04
C HIS A 91 -11.23 11.59 -30.67
N GLU A 92 -10.73 12.74 -30.19
CA GLU A 92 -11.03 14.05 -30.77
C GLU A 92 -10.61 14.14 -32.25
N LYS A 93 -9.47 13.56 -32.64
CA LYS A 93 -9.06 13.49 -34.05
C LYS A 93 -10.02 12.66 -34.90
N TRP A 94 -10.49 11.53 -34.37
CA TRP A 94 -11.43 10.68 -35.10
C TRP A 94 -12.78 11.35 -35.32
N GLU A 95 -13.29 12.13 -34.36
CA GLU A 95 -14.52 12.92 -34.53
C GLU A 95 -14.37 14.11 -35.49
N GLN A 96 -13.15 14.59 -35.74
CA GLN A 96 -12.89 15.69 -36.68
C GLN A 96 -12.69 15.23 -38.13
N ASP A 97 -12.32 13.97 -38.33
CA ASP A 97 -12.09 13.37 -39.65
C ASP A 97 -13.37 12.73 -40.25
N GLU A 98 -14.51 12.80 -39.55
CA GLU A 98 -15.84 12.29 -39.95
C GLU A 98 -16.81 13.43 -40.32
#